data_AF-A0A2E6BS30-F1
#
_entry.id   AF-A0A2E6BS30-F1
#
_cell.length_a   1.000
_cell.length_b   1.000
_cell.length_c   1.000
_cell.angle_alpha   90.00
_cell.angle_beta   90.00
_cell.angle_gamma   90.00
#
_symmetry.space_group_name_H-M   'P 1'
#
loop_
_entity.id
_entity.type
_entity.pdbx_description
1 polymer ?
#
loop_
_entity_poly.entity_id
_entity_poly.type
_entity_poly.pdbx_seq_one_letter_code
_entity_poly.pdbx_strand_id
1 'polypeptide(L)'
;MTSINTTSFQVDNVIELHQGKIPRSLVCNDNLLYFRNGQSIFSQSVYASELNANEILIGNFNNEIIYYDNHIYSAYVPSYDQSGEVYKYSNDGVLENTFQVGIAPGNFGY
;
A
#
# COMPACT_ATOMS: atom_id res chain seq x y z
N MET A 1 -11.72 -3.34 -3.86
CA MET A 1 -11.61 -1.90 -3.59
C MET A 1 -12.94 -1.26 -3.92
N THR A 2 -13.47 -0.46 -3.01
CA THR A 2 -14.84 0.07 -3.10
C THR A 2 -14.79 1.58 -3.12
N SER A 3 -15.43 2.20 -4.12
CA SER A 3 -15.68 3.63 -4.10
C SER A 3 -17.08 3.88 -3.52
N ILE A 4 -17.17 4.84 -2.61
CA ILE A 4 -18.40 5.19 -1.91
C ILE A 4 -18.65 6.67 -2.12
N ASN A 5 -19.84 7.01 -2.59
CA ASN A 5 -20.27 8.39 -2.70
C ASN A 5 -20.45 8.99 -1.29
N THR A 6 -19.74 10.05 -0.98
CA THR A 6 -19.77 10.64 0.38
C THR A 6 -21.06 11.41 0.68
N THR A 7 -21.88 11.71 -0.33
CA THR A 7 -23.17 12.40 -0.15
C THR A 7 -24.31 11.39 -0.01
N SER A 8 -24.35 10.36 -0.87
CA SER A 8 -25.44 9.37 -0.88
C SER A 8 -25.15 8.09 -0.09
N PHE A 9 -23.89 7.89 0.32
CA PHE A 9 -23.38 6.67 0.94
C PHE A 9 -23.57 5.40 0.10
N GLN A 10 -23.86 5.55 -1.19
CA GLN A 10 -23.98 4.44 -2.12
C GLN A 10 -22.61 4.01 -2.62
N VAL A 11 -22.50 2.72 -2.94
CA VAL A 11 -21.32 2.18 -3.62
C VAL A 11 -21.43 2.53 -5.10
N ASP A 12 -20.48 3.33 -5.59
CA ASP A 12 -20.45 3.76 -6.99
C ASP A 12 -19.75 2.71 -7.88
N ASN A 13 -18.71 2.05 -7.35
CA ASN A 13 -17.93 1.04 -8.06
C ASN A 13 -17.23 0.07 -7.10
N VAL A 14 -17.05 -1.18 -7.55
CA VAL A 14 -16.29 -2.22 -6.86
C VAL A 14 -15.29 -2.85 -7.83
N ILE A 15 -14.01 -2.77 -7.50
CA ILE A 15 -12.94 -3.50 -8.19
C ILE A 15 -12.56 -4.69 -7.32
N GLU A 16 -12.81 -5.90 -7.79
CA GLU A 16 -12.38 -7.11 -7.09
C GLU A 16 -10.85 -7.23 -7.10
N LEU A 17 -10.27 -7.59 -5.95
CA LEU A 17 -8.83 -7.75 -5.80
C LEU A 17 -8.42 -9.21 -6.11
N HIS A 18 -7.13 -9.44 -6.42
CA HIS A 18 -6.64 -10.79 -6.69
C HIS A 18 -7.00 -11.77 -5.55
N GLN A 19 -7.64 -12.89 -5.90
CA GLN A 19 -8.11 -13.88 -4.95
C GLN A 19 -6.97 -14.52 -4.15
N GLY A 20 -7.27 -14.92 -2.90
CA GLY A 20 -6.31 -15.59 -2.01
C GLY A 20 -5.25 -14.68 -1.39
N LYS A 21 -5.24 -13.39 -1.73
CA LYS A 21 -4.36 -12.38 -1.13
C LYS A 21 -5.14 -11.54 -0.12
N ILE A 22 -4.48 -11.10 0.96
CA ILE A 22 -5.08 -10.23 1.97
C ILE A 22 -4.80 -8.78 1.56
N PRO A 23 -5.83 -7.97 1.26
CA PRO A 23 -5.64 -6.57 0.95
C PRO A 23 -5.47 -5.74 2.22
N ARG A 24 -4.57 -4.75 2.17
CA ARG A 24 -4.30 -3.81 3.27
C ARG A 24 -3.83 -2.45 2.76
N SER A 25 -3.91 -1.46 3.65
CA SER A 25 -3.17 -0.19 3.51
C SER A 25 -3.47 0.58 2.22
N LEU A 26 -4.71 1.03 2.06
CA LEU A 26 -5.10 1.88 0.94
C LEU A 26 -4.67 3.32 1.22
N VAL A 27 -3.79 3.86 0.38
CA VAL A 27 -3.35 5.27 0.44
C VAL A 27 -3.61 5.93 -0.90
N CYS A 28 -3.94 7.23 -0.87
CA CYS A 28 -4.26 8.01 -2.05
C CYS A 28 -3.25 9.16 -2.21
N ASN A 29 -2.75 9.35 -3.43
CA ASN A 29 -2.01 10.52 -3.85
C ASN A 29 -2.61 11.04 -5.16
N ASP A 30 -3.26 12.19 -5.12
CA ASP A 30 -4.06 12.75 -6.21
C ASP A 30 -5.05 11.73 -6.79
N ASN A 31 -4.79 11.27 -8.02
CA ASN A 31 -5.62 10.32 -8.75
C ASN A 31 -5.05 8.89 -8.76
N LEU A 32 -4.03 8.62 -7.94
CA LEU A 32 -3.40 7.32 -7.80
C LEU A 32 -3.61 6.76 -6.40
N LEU A 33 -4.11 5.54 -6.36
CA LEU A 33 -4.22 4.72 -5.17
C LEU A 33 -3.03 3.77 -5.12
N TYR A 34 -2.40 3.66 -3.96
CA TYR A 34 -1.45 2.61 -3.67
C TYR A 34 -2.05 1.70 -2.60
N PHE A 35 -1.89 0.40 -2.77
CA PHE A 35 -2.42 -0.56 -1.81
C PHE A 35 -1.60 -1.82 -1.81
N ARG A 36 -1.65 -2.53 -0.69
CA ARG A 36 -1.14 -3.88 -0.60
C ARG A 36 -2.20 -4.89 -0.97
N ASN A 37 -1.77 -5.91 -1.70
CA ASN A 37 -2.54 -7.12 -1.87
C ASN A 37 -1.60 -8.33 -1.74
N GLY A 38 -1.66 -9.01 -0.60
CA GLY A 38 -0.65 -10.00 -0.22
C GLY A 38 0.67 -9.32 0.14
N GLN A 39 1.78 -9.82 -0.38
CA GLN A 39 3.12 -9.28 -0.09
C GLN A 39 3.58 -8.21 -1.10
N SER A 40 2.74 -7.86 -2.08
CA SER A 40 3.09 -6.89 -3.12
C SER A 40 2.32 -5.57 -2.95
N ILE A 41 2.88 -4.49 -3.50
CA ILE A 41 2.23 -3.18 -3.59
C ILE A 41 1.85 -2.92 -5.05
N PHE A 42 0.62 -2.45 -5.23
CA PHE A 42 0.03 -2.11 -6.52
C PHE A 42 -0.30 -0.62 -6.56
N SER A 43 -0.37 -0.05 -7.78
CA SER A 43 -1.08 1.21 -8.00
C SER A 43 -2.31 1.03 -8.87
N GLN A 44 -3.28 1.91 -8.63
CA GLN A 44 -4.51 1.98 -9.39
C GLN A 44 -4.90 3.44 -9.60
N SER A 45 -5.34 3.81 -10.81
CA SER A 45 -6.05 5.07 -11.00
C SER A 45 -7.37 5.05 -10.22
N VAL A 46 -7.72 6.15 -9.55
CA VAL A 46 -9.04 6.30 -8.88
C VAL A 46 -10.22 6.16 -9.85
N TYR A 47 -9.98 6.34 -11.15
CA TYR A 47 -10.99 6.24 -12.21
C TYR A 47 -11.01 4.88 -12.91
N ALA A 48 -10.23 3.91 -12.44
CA ALA A 48 -10.16 2.63 -13.10
C ALA A 48 -11.46 1.84 -12.97
N SER A 49 -11.82 1.16 -14.06
CA SER A 49 -12.95 0.22 -14.09
C SER A 49 -12.53 -1.21 -13.76
N GLU A 50 -11.24 -1.52 -13.81
CA GLU A 50 -10.69 -2.85 -13.58
C GLU A 50 -9.36 -2.79 -12.82
N LEU A 51 -8.99 -3.93 -12.21
CA LEU A 51 -7.78 -4.07 -11.44
C LEU A 51 -6.54 -4.05 -12.35
N ASN A 52 -5.57 -3.21 -12.01
CA ASN A 52 -4.25 -3.25 -12.62
C ASN A 52 -3.52 -4.54 -12.20
N ALA A 53 -3.09 -5.34 -13.18
CA ALA A 53 -2.43 -6.61 -12.94
C ALA A 53 -0.95 -6.46 -12.55
N ASN A 54 -0.34 -5.28 -12.74
CA ASN A 54 1.08 -5.08 -12.53
C ASN A 54 1.39 -4.66 -11.09
N GLU A 55 2.30 -5.41 -10.45
CA GLU A 55 2.89 -5.08 -9.17
C GLU A 55 3.95 -3.97 -9.38
N ILE A 56 3.90 -2.88 -8.59
CA ILE A 56 4.96 -1.86 -8.62
C ILE A 56 6.15 -2.35 -7.81
N LEU A 57 5.87 -2.97 -6.66
CA LEU A 57 6.88 -3.45 -5.72
C LEU A 57 6.59 -4.89 -5.35
N ILE A 58 7.59 -5.74 -5.57
CA ILE A 58 7.62 -7.13 -5.12
C ILE A 58 8.58 -7.21 -3.94
N GLY A 59 8.10 -7.65 -2.80
CA GLY A 59 8.89 -7.74 -1.58
C GLY A 59 8.16 -8.52 -0.49
N ASN A 60 8.73 -8.59 0.71
CA ASN A 60 8.06 -9.17 1.87
C ASN A 60 7.26 -8.11 2.64
N PHE A 61 6.48 -7.27 1.93
CA PHE A 61 5.69 -6.25 2.61
C PHE A 61 4.61 -6.95 3.43
N ASN A 62 4.66 -6.81 4.74
CA ASN A 62 3.72 -7.48 5.63
C ASN A 62 3.05 -6.55 6.65
N ASN A 63 3.40 -5.26 6.66
CA ASN A 63 2.68 -4.25 7.42
C ASN A 63 2.30 -3.00 6.60
N GLU A 64 1.92 -1.92 7.29
CA GLU A 64 1.32 -0.74 6.65
C GLU A 64 2.22 -0.06 5.59
N ILE A 65 1.59 0.72 4.70
CA ILE A 65 2.25 1.62 3.77
C ILE A 65 1.78 3.06 3.96
N ILE A 66 2.61 4.02 3.56
CA ILE A 66 2.23 5.42 3.42
C ILE A 66 2.84 6.00 2.14
N TYR A 67 2.13 6.95 1.52
CA TYR A 67 2.69 7.84 0.52
C TYR A 67 3.05 9.17 1.19
N TYR A 68 4.32 9.58 1.12
CA TYR A 68 4.79 10.84 1.70
C TYR A 68 5.98 11.39 0.92
N ASP A 69 6.00 12.71 0.72
CA ASP A 69 7.12 13.42 0.08
C ASP A 69 7.56 12.80 -1.26
N ASN A 70 6.60 12.41 -2.12
CA ASN A 70 6.83 11.73 -3.39
C ASN A 70 7.48 10.32 -3.31
N HIS A 71 7.36 9.65 -2.17
CA HIS A 71 7.87 8.29 -1.96
C HIS A 71 6.82 7.38 -1.34
N ILE A 72 6.99 6.08 -1.60
CA ILE A 72 6.24 5.03 -0.94
C ILE A 72 7.09 4.50 0.20
N TYR A 73 6.54 4.52 1.41
CA TYR A 73 7.17 3.88 2.57
C TYR A 73 6.39 2.61 2.91
N SER A 74 7.10 1.53 3.19
CA SER A 74 6.50 0.28 3.62
C SER A 74 7.17 -0.24 4.88
N ALA A 75 6.36 -0.61 5.86
CA ALA A 75 6.81 -1.23 7.09
C ALA A 75 6.90 -2.76 6.93
N TYR A 76 8.04 -3.30 7.39
CA TYR A 76 8.32 -4.73 7.45
C TYR A 76 8.51 -5.18 8.90
N VAL A 77 7.87 -6.30 9.22
CA VAL A 77 7.88 -6.92 10.55
C VAL A 77 8.29 -8.39 10.40
N PRO A 78 9.55 -8.78 10.67
CA PRO A 78 10.01 -10.14 10.41
C PRO A 78 9.26 -11.20 11.24
N SER A 79 9.13 -10.96 12.56
CA SER A 79 8.60 -11.96 13.50
C SER A 79 7.77 -11.37 14.65
N TYR A 80 7.40 -10.08 14.59
CA TYR A 80 6.62 -9.35 15.60
C TYR A 80 7.24 -9.25 17.02
N ASP A 81 8.38 -9.88 17.25
CA ASP A 81 9.16 -9.84 18.49
C ASP A 81 10.57 -9.21 18.30
N GLN A 82 10.88 -8.81 17.07
CA GLN A 82 12.15 -8.22 16.67
C GLN A 82 11.93 -6.84 16.06
N SER A 83 13.01 -6.03 16.04
CA SER A 83 13.04 -4.74 15.34
C SER A 83 12.59 -4.92 13.89
N GLY A 84 11.72 -4.00 13.46
CA GLY A 84 11.27 -3.95 12.08
C GLY A 84 12.12 -3.02 11.22
N GLU A 85 11.74 -2.95 9.96
CA GLU A 85 12.35 -2.07 8.96
C GLU A 85 11.29 -1.20 8.31
N VAL A 86 11.68 0.00 7.90
CA VAL A 86 10.91 0.82 6.97
C VAL A 86 11.72 0.97 5.71
N TYR A 87 11.14 0.58 4.58
CA TYR A 87 11.74 0.77 3.26
C TYR A 87 11.16 2.00 2.60
N LYS A 88 12.02 2.82 1.99
CA LYS A 88 11.65 4.00 1.19
C LYS A 88 11.87 3.68 -0.28
N TYR A 89 10.82 3.82 -1.07
CA TYR A 89 10.84 3.59 -2.51
C TYR A 89 10.50 4.84 -3.30
N SER A 90 11.11 4.99 -4.47
CA SER A 90 10.62 5.91 -5.50
C SER A 90 9.25 5.45 -6.03
N ASN A 91 8.56 6.32 -6.76
CA ASN A 91 7.28 6.00 -7.40
C ASN A 91 7.37 4.90 -8.47
N ASP A 92 8.57 4.70 -9.05
CA ASP A 92 8.86 3.65 -10.02
C ASP A 92 9.29 2.33 -9.36
N GLY A 93 9.24 2.27 -8.03
CA GLY A 93 9.53 1.07 -7.26
C GLY A 93 11.01 0.82 -6.96
N VAL A 94 11.87 1.84 -7.08
CA VAL A 94 13.29 1.71 -6.76
C VAL A 94 13.50 1.89 -5.26
N LEU A 95 14.15 0.94 -4.59
CA LEU A 95 14.53 1.08 -3.18
C LEU A 95 15.61 2.15 -3.04
N GLU A 96 15.33 3.18 -2.25
CA GLU A 96 16.25 4.30 -2.02
C GLU A 96 16.88 4.27 -0.63
N ASN A 97 16.15 3.78 0.38
CA ASN A 97 16.67 3.72 1.74
C ASN A 97 15.96 2.67 2.61
N THR A 98 16.63 2.26 3.67
CA THR A 98 16.10 1.37 4.72
C THR A 98 16.39 1.96 6.08
N PHE A 99 15.36 2.04 6.92
CA PHE A 99 15.45 2.52 8.28
C PHE A 99 15.17 1.37 9.25
N GLN A 100 16.09 1.14 10.19
CA GLN A 100 15.79 0.28 11.35
C GLN A 100 14.87 1.04 12.29
N VAL A 101 13.80 0.40 12.73
CA VAL A 101 12.81 0.98 13.65
C VAL A 101 12.52 0.02 14.80
N GLY A 102 11.61 0.41 15.69
CA GLY A 102 11.21 -0.42 16.82
C GLY A 102 10.54 -1.73 16.39
N ILE A 103 10.10 -2.49 17.38
CA ILE A 103 9.41 -3.76 17.16
C ILE A 103 8.04 -3.49 16.51
N ALA A 104 7.73 -4.24 15.46
CA ALA A 104 6.43 -4.25 14.77
C ALA A 104 5.90 -2.85 14.36
N PRO A 105 6.64 -2.06 13.55
CA PRO A 105 6.16 -0.77 13.03
C PRO A 105 4.83 -0.93 12.30
N GLY A 106 3.76 -0.34 12.86
CA GLY A 106 2.39 -0.60 12.41
C GLY A 106 1.61 0.60 11.94
N ASN A 107 2.12 1.83 12.08
CA ASN A 107 1.48 3.04 11.58
C ASN A 107 2.54 4.09 11.26
N PHE A 108 2.22 4.98 10.32
CA PHE A 108 3.01 6.16 10.01
C PHE A 108 2.25 7.41 10.45
N GLY A 109 2.96 8.42 10.95
CA GLY A 109 2.43 9.74 11.27
C GLY A 109 3.36 10.80 10.70
N TYR A 110 2.78 11.88 10.16
CA TYR A 110 3.46 13.03 9.57
C TYR A 110 2.83 14.32 10.07
#